data_AF-A0A2W4IK97-F1
#
_entry.id   AF-A0A2W4IK97-F1
#
_cell.length_a   1.000
_cell.length_b   1.000
_cell.length_c   1.000
_cell.angle_alpha   90.00
_cell.angle_beta   90.00
_cell.angle_gamma   90.00
#
_symmetry.space_group_name_H-M   'P 1'
#
loop_
_entity.id
_entity.type
_entity.pdbx_description
1 polymer ?
#
loop_
_entity_poly.entity_id
_entity_poly.type
_entity_poly.pdbx_seq_one_letter_code
_entity_poly.pdbx_strand_id
1 'polypeptide(L)'
;MTQILHIIHNGKKIPFVISECSEPEYKDQGAVHVFCEEAGIDQDHMLEDVGGLIASVPELISFYQSEKKQEVIRLRVSSEEKAQMLKLASERGYKSLSSYLRNRAFA
;
A
#
# COMPACT_ATOMS: atom_id res chain seq x y z
N MET A 1 -22.05 -8.46 -8.69
CA MET A 1 -22.18 -9.02 -7.33
C MET A 1 -20.83 -8.87 -6.66
N THR A 2 -20.76 -8.14 -5.54
CA THR A 2 -19.49 -7.93 -4.81
C THR A 2 -19.46 -8.85 -3.61
N GLN A 3 -18.40 -9.66 -3.49
CA GLN A 3 -18.14 -10.52 -2.35
C GLN A 3 -16.95 -9.96 -1.57
N ILE A 4 -17.04 -9.94 -0.24
CA ILE A 4 -15.97 -9.49 0.63
C ILE A 4 -15.58 -10.65 1.54
N LEU A 5 -14.37 -11.15 1.33
CA LEU A 5 -13.74 -12.15 2.19
C LEU A 5 -12.83 -11.44 3.18
N HIS A 6 -12.66 -12.05 4.36
CA HIS A 6 -11.72 -11.54 5.37
C HIS A 6 -10.63 -12.58 5.56
N ILE A 7 -9.43 -12.25 5.12
CA ILE A 7 -8.25 -13.10 5.30
C ILE A 7 -7.60 -12.71 6.62
N ILE A 8 -7.37 -13.70 7.49
CA ILE A 8 -6.72 -13.46 8.79
C ILE A 8 -5.22 -13.60 8.60
N HIS A 9 -4.48 -12.51 8.78
CA HIS A 9 -3.03 -12.49 8.73
C HIS A 9 -2.48 -11.69 9.91
N ASN A 10 -1.55 -12.28 10.69
CA ASN A 10 -0.96 -11.67 11.89
C ASN A 10 -2.00 -11.10 12.88
N GLY A 11 -3.13 -11.80 13.05
CA GLY A 11 -4.22 -11.39 13.95
C GLY A 11 -5.10 -10.23 13.43
N LYS A 12 -4.83 -9.71 12.23
CA LYS A 12 -5.66 -8.70 11.56
C LYS A 12 -6.58 -9.36 10.53
N LYS A 13 -7.80 -8.85 10.44
CA LYS A 13 -8.74 -9.18 9.36
C LYS A 13 -8.46 -8.25 8.20
N ILE A 14 -8.00 -8.80 7.09
CA ILE A 14 -7.69 -8.05 5.87
C ILE A 14 -8.84 -8.26 4.89
N PRO A 15 -9.48 -7.19 4.40
CA PRO A 15 -10.52 -7.32 3.40
C PRO A 15 -9.90 -7.76 2.06
N PHE A 16 -10.49 -8.81 1.49
CA PHE A 16 -10.21 -9.31 0.16
C PHE A 16 -11.53 -9.21 -0.62
N VAL A 17 -11.59 -8.22 -1.52
CA VAL A 17 -12.81 -7.86 -2.22
C VAL A 17 -12.77 -8.50 -3.60
N ILE A 18 -13.84 -9.20 -3.96
CA ILE A 18 -14.06 -9.75 -5.29
C ILE A 18 -15.28 -9.03 -5.86
N SER A 19 -15.11 -8.28 -6.93
CA SER A 19 -16.20 -7.58 -7.63
C SER A 19 -16.31 -8.04 -9.09
N GLU A 20 -17.34 -7.56 -9.78
CA GLU A 20 -17.44 -7.80 -11.22
C GLU A 20 -16.28 -7.13 -11.93
N CYS A 21 -15.72 -7.83 -12.92
CA CYS A 21 -14.75 -7.26 -13.85
C CYS A 21 -15.40 -6.08 -14.58
N SER A 22 -14.62 -5.01 -14.73
CA SER A 22 -15.06 -3.77 -15.36
C SER A 22 -15.11 -3.90 -16.89
N GLU A 23 -14.34 -4.83 -17.44
CA GLU A 23 -14.19 -5.03 -18.88
C GLU A 23 -15.16 -6.13 -19.40
N PRO A 24 -16.03 -5.80 -20.37
CA PRO A 24 -17.06 -6.73 -20.84
C PRO A 24 -16.48 -7.96 -21.55
N GLU A 25 -15.33 -7.83 -22.24
CA GLU A 25 -14.70 -8.93 -22.96
C GLU A 25 -14.18 -10.05 -22.03
N TYR A 26 -13.71 -9.67 -20.84
CA TYR A 26 -13.23 -10.60 -19.82
C TYR A 26 -14.37 -11.10 -18.92
N LYS A 27 -15.47 -10.35 -18.81
CA LYS A 27 -16.68 -10.76 -18.09
C LYS A 27 -17.32 -12.00 -18.73
N ASP A 28 -17.39 -12.07 -20.05
CA ASP A 28 -17.88 -13.25 -20.79
C ASP A 28 -16.97 -14.48 -20.62
N GLN A 29 -15.70 -14.26 -20.25
CA GLN A 29 -14.72 -15.32 -19.97
C GLN A 29 -14.68 -15.74 -18.50
N GLY A 30 -15.54 -15.16 -17.64
CA GLY A 30 -15.60 -15.49 -16.22
C GLY A 30 -14.53 -14.81 -15.36
N ALA A 31 -14.00 -13.66 -15.79
CA ALA A 31 -13.10 -12.86 -14.97
C ALA A 31 -13.83 -12.09 -13.86
N VAL A 32 -13.15 -11.93 -12.73
CA VAL A 32 -13.57 -11.14 -11.58
C VAL A 32 -12.47 -10.18 -11.17
N HIS A 33 -12.87 -9.00 -10.72
CA HIS A 33 -11.95 -8.02 -10.19
C HIS A 33 -11.58 -8.37 -8.75
N VAL A 34 -10.29 -8.42 -8.43
CA VAL A 34 -9.81 -8.72 -7.09
C VAL A 34 -9.06 -7.51 -6.53
N PHE A 35 -9.48 -7.08 -5.35
CA PHE A 35 -8.87 -5.98 -4.62
C PHE A 35 -8.44 -6.40 -3.21
N CYS A 36 -7.16 -6.19 -2.90
CA CYS A 36 -6.56 -6.38 -1.58
C CYS A 36 -5.38 -5.41 -1.38
N GLU A 37 -5.62 -4.31 -0.65
CA GLU A 37 -4.64 -3.25 -0.42
C GLU A 37 -3.35 -3.74 0.30
N GLU A 38 -3.50 -4.63 1.28
CA GLU A 38 -2.38 -5.15 2.08
C GLU A 38 -1.47 -6.09 1.28
N ALA A 39 -2.00 -6.70 0.22
CA ALA A 39 -1.24 -7.54 -0.71
C ALA A 39 -0.81 -6.77 -1.99
N GLY A 40 -1.23 -5.51 -2.14
CA GLY A 40 -0.99 -4.73 -3.36
C GLY A 40 -1.74 -5.24 -4.59
N ILE A 41 -2.87 -5.93 -4.40
CA ILE A 41 -3.66 -6.51 -5.49
C ILE A 41 -4.79 -5.55 -5.84
N ASP A 42 -4.84 -5.11 -7.09
CA ASP A 42 -5.91 -4.30 -7.69
C ASP A 42 -5.97 -4.62 -9.18
N GLN A 43 -6.46 -5.83 -9.51
CA GLN A 43 -6.42 -6.35 -10.87
C GLN A 43 -7.49 -7.42 -11.13
N ASP A 44 -7.78 -7.64 -12.40
CA ASP A 44 -8.75 -8.65 -12.86
C ASP A 44 -8.09 -10.04 -12.95
N HIS A 45 -8.79 -11.05 -12.46
CA HIS A 45 -8.35 -12.45 -12.44
C HIS A 45 -9.45 -13.37 -12.97
N MET A 46 -9.08 -14.48 -13.61
CA MET A 46 -10.03 -15.55 -13.91
C MET A 46 -10.54 -16.20 -12.62
N LEU A 47 -11.82 -16.52 -12.56
CA LEU A 47 -12.46 -17.11 -11.37
C LEU A 47 -11.75 -18.39 -10.88
N GLU A 48 -11.22 -19.18 -11.82
CA GLU A 48 -10.48 -20.41 -11.54
C GLU A 48 -9.20 -20.16 -10.72
N ASP A 49 -8.54 -19.04 -10.98
CA ASP A 49 -7.27 -18.66 -10.33
C ASP A 49 -7.47 -17.99 -8.96
N VAL A 50 -8.66 -17.45 -8.70
CA VAL A 50 -8.98 -16.74 -7.44
C VAL A 50 -8.78 -17.65 -6.23
N GLY A 51 -9.09 -18.94 -6.34
CA GLY A 51 -8.87 -19.91 -5.26
C GLY A 51 -7.39 -20.04 -4.87
N GLY A 52 -6.50 -20.13 -5.86
CA GLY A 52 -5.04 -20.16 -5.66
C GLY A 52 -4.50 -18.82 -5.16
N LEU A 53 -5.08 -17.71 -5.64
CA LEU A 53 -4.74 -16.37 -5.19
C LEU A 53 -5.03 -16.21 -3.70
N ILE A 54 -6.23 -16.56 -3.22
CA ILE A 54 -6.62 -16.46 -1.80
C ILE A 54 -5.65 -17.25 -0.91
N ALA A 55 -5.22 -18.44 -1.33
CA ALA A 55 -4.25 -19.25 -0.59
C ALA A 55 -2.87 -18.58 -0.48
N SER A 56 -2.48 -17.81 -1.50
CA SER A 56 -1.18 -17.14 -1.61
C SER A 56 -1.17 -15.72 -1.00
N VAL A 57 -2.35 -15.12 -0.74
CA VAL A 57 -2.48 -13.78 -0.16
C VAL A 57 -1.65 -13.56 1.11
N PRO A 58 -1.61 -14.47 2.11
CA PRO A 58 -0.80 -14.26 3.32
C PRO A 58 0.71 -14.07 3.04
N GLU A 59 1.24 -14.79 2.05
CA GLU A 59 2.64 -14.65 1.63
C GLU A 59 2.85 -13.35 0.86
N LEU A 60 1.92 -13.00 -0.04
CA LEU A 60 1.94 -11.73 -0.78
C LEU A 60 1.87 -10.52 0.15
N ILE A 61 1.05 -10.55 1.20
CA ILE A 61 0.98 -9.49 2.22
C ILE A 61 2.34 -9.36 2.91
N SER A 62 2.95 -10.47 3.30
CA SER A 62 4.25 -10.45 3.97
C SER A 62 5.34 -9.85 3.08
N PHE A 63 5.34 -10.23 1.79
CA PHE A 63 6.25 -9.69 0.78
C PHE A 63 6.03 -8.19 0.55
N TYR A 64 4.80 -7.79 0.24
CA TYR A 64 4.45 -6.40 -0.06
C TYR A 64 4.70 -5.47 1.14
N GLN A 65 4.40 -5.92 2.36
CA GLN A 65 4.72 -5.17 3.58
C GLN A 65 6.23 -5.10 3.86
N SER A 66 7.01 -6.11 3.45
CA SER A 66 8.46 -6.07 3.57
C SER A 66 9.08 -5.04 2.62
N GLU A 67 8.55 -4.90 1.40
CA GLU A 67 8.97 -3.87 0.44
C GLU A 67 8.53 -2.47 0.88
N LYS A 68 7.26 -2.29 1.30
CA LYS A 68 6.77 -1.00 1.83
C LYS A 68 7.56 -0.48 3.02
N LYS A 69 8.17 -1.36 3.83
CA LYS A 69 8.95 -0.96 5.01
C LYS A 69 10.34 -0.42 4.68
N GLN A 70 10.82 -0.55 3.45
CA GLN A 70 12.19 -0.21 3.09
C GLN A 70 12.31 1.16 2.42
N GLU A 71 12.16 2.24 3.18
CA GLU A 71 12.85 3.52 2.86
C GLU A 71 12.88 4.47 4.08
N VAL A 72 13.41 3.97 5.21
CA VAL A 72 13.65 4.83 6.38
C VAL A 72 15.02 5.49 6.27
N ILE A 73 15.05 6.71 5.73
CA ILE A 73 16.27 7.53 5.72
C ILE A 73 16.50 8.10 7.13
N ARG A 74 17.52 7.59 7.82
CA ARG A 74 17.95 8.10 9.14
C ARG A 74 19.08 9.09 8.98
N LEU A 75 18.77 10.38 9.05
CA LEU A 75 19.75 11.47 9.04
C LEU A 75 20.19 11.78 10.48
N ARG A 76 21.50 11.82 10.73
CA ARG A 76 22.05 12.39 11.96
C ARG A 76 22.34 13.86 11.71
N VAL A 77 21.74 14.72 12.52
CA VAL A 77 21.96 16.17 12.50
C VAL A 77 22.28 16.63 13.92
N SER A 78 23.12 17.64 14.05
CA SER A 78 23.38 18.26 15.35
C SER A 78 22.12 18.97 15.88
N SER A 79 22.08 19.21 17.18
CA SER A 79 20.94 19.88 17.82
C SER A 79 20.73 21.31 17.27
N GLU A 80 21.82 22.02 16.95
CA GLU A 80 21.76 23.37 16.38
C GLU A 80 21.21 23.37 14.95
N GLU A 81 21.71 22.48 14.09
CA GLU A 81 21.19 22.34 12.72
C GLU A 81 19.71 21.96 12.72
N LYS A 82 19.31 21.05 13.62
CA LYS A 82 17.91 20.66 13.77
C LYS A 82 17.01 21.85 14.12
N ALA A 83 17.46 22.73 15.02
CA ALA A 83 16.72 23.92 15.41
C ALA A 83 16.56 24.91 14.25
N GLN A 84 17.63 25.12 13.46
CA GLN A 84 17.59 25.96 12.27
C GLN A 84 16.63 25.40 11.22
N MET A 85 16.69 24.10 10.94
CA MET A 85 15.80 23.47 9.97
C MET A 85 14.34 23.48 10.41
N LEU A 86 14.05 23.34 11.72
CA LEU A 86 12.70 23.46 12.26
C LEU A 86 12.14 24.87 12.08
N LYS A 87 12.97 25.89 12.31
CA LYS A 87 12.58 27.29 12.09
C LYS A 87 12.25 27.54 10.61
N LEU A 88 13.13 27.11 9.70
CA LEU A 88 12.91 27.21 8.25
C LEU A 88 11.66 26.45 7.78
N ALA A 89 11.42 25.26 8.34
CA ALA A 89 10.22 24.48 8.04
C ALA A 89 8.95 25.21 8.48
N SER A 90 8.96 25.83 9.67
CA SER A 90 7.83 26.60 10.20
C SER A 90 7.58 27.88 9.42
N GLU A 91 8.62 28.62 9.05
CA GLU A 91 8.52 29.85 8.26
C GLU A 91 7.91 29.61 6.88
N ARG A 92 8.16 28.43 6.30
CA ARG A 92 7.59 28.00 5.02
C ARG A 92 6.26 27.24 5.15
N GLY A 93 5.70 27.15 6.35
CA GLY A 93 4.37 26.56 6.58
C GLY A 93 4.31 25.02 6.55
N TYR A 94 5.45 24.32 6.65
CA TYR A 94 5.46 22.86 6.68
C TYR A 94 5.06 22.33 8.07
N LYS A 95 4.21 21.30 8.09
CA LYS A 95 3.71 20.66 9.32
C LYS A 95 4.78 19.88 10.11
N SER A 96 5.89 19.50 9.47
CA SER A 96 6.97 18.76 10.11
C SER A 96 8.29 18.93 9.38
N LEU A 97 9.40 18.76 10.12
CA LEU A 97 10.75 18.76 9.57
C LEU A 97 10.92 17.70 8.46
N SER A 98 10.33 16.52 8.63
CA SER A 98 10.39 15.45 7.62
C SER A 98 9.63 15.81 6.34
N SER A 99 8.57 16.62 6.43
CA SER A 99 7.86 17.13 5.25
C SER A 99 8.69 18.17 4.50
N TYR A 100 9.32 19.09 5.24
CA TYR A 100 10.26 20.07 4.69
C TYR A 100 11.44 19.40 4.00
N LEU A 101 12.07 18.40 4.63
CA LEU A 101 13.23 17.68 4.07
C LEU A 101 12.87 16.87 2.84
N ARG A 102 11.71 16.18 2.84
CA ARG A 102 11.22 15.49 1.64
C ARG A 102 11.01 16.46 0.49
N ASN A 103 10.30 17.57 0.73
CA ASN A 103 10.03 18.54 -0.32
C ASN A 103 11.33 19.13 -0.90
N ARG A 104 12.35 19.36 -0.07
CA ARG A 104 13.65 19.86 -0.52
C ARG A 104 14.51 18.82 -1.25
N ALA A 105 14.40 17.54 -0.91
CA ALA A 105 15.16 16.47 -1.56
C ALA A 105 14.62 16.12 -2.97
N PHE A 106 13.33 16.38 -3.20
CA PHE A 106 12.63 16.12 -4.46
C PHE A 106 12.26 17.40 -5.26
N ALA A 107 12.79 18.57 -4.86
CA ALA A 107 12.64 19.84 -5.58
C ALA A 107 13.90 20.15 -6.39
#